data_AF-A0A929E244-F1
#
_entry.id   AF-A0A929E244-F1
#
_cell.length_a   1.000
_cell.length_b   1.000
_cell.length_c   1.000
_cell.angle_alpha   90.00
_cell.angle_beta   90.00
_cell.angle_gamma   90.00
#
_symmetry.space_group_name_H-M   'P 1'
#
loop_
_entity.id
_entity.type
_entity.pdbx_description
1 polymer ?
#
loop_
_entity_poly.entity_id
_entity_poly.type
_entity_poly.pdbx_seq_one_letter_code
_entity_poly.pdbx_strand_id
1 'polypeptide(L)'
;MKKTTVYFILVLIILAGCSAYRTAKFNKKYGPVQTVDRTVSSYKPGAVSFYDDVQPILERRCDVCHGCYDAPCQLKLTCYEGLERGGTTKLVYDARLRPVQPTRLFIDANSVEAWRQMGFHPVLNERDQTPQANLEDSVVNLLLQLKKENPQPETELLPASFDISLDRKQICATAEDFSEYKKKYPLWGMPYALPGLTDKEHKTIVEWLRQGGLITPRPEMSAKAKQIINQWEEFFNGSSLKQQLVSRYIYEHLFIARIHFDTLPDREFYRLVRSRTGPGEPV
;
A
#
# COMPACT_ATOMS: atom_id res chain seq x y z
N MET A 1 -15.78 -44.12 -9.71
CA MET A 1 -15.35 -42.99 -8.85
C MET A 1 -15.97 -43.16 -7.48
N LYS A 2 -15.19 -43.11 -6.38
CA LYS A 2 -15.74 -43.21 -5.02
C LYS A 2 -16.73 -42.06 -4.80
N LYS A 3 -17.86 -42.29 -4.11
CA LYS A 3 -18.88 -41.25 -3.82
C LYS A 3 -18.24 -39.96 -3.28
N THR A 4 -17.21 -40.08 -2.44
CA THR A 4 -16.41 -38.98 -1.90
C THR A 4 -15.75 -38.10 -2.97
N THR A 5 -15.25 -38.69 -4.05
CA THR A 5 -14.66 -37.96 -5.19
C THR A 5 -15.73 -37.17 -5.95
N VAL A 6 -16.94 -37.72 -6.09
CA VAL A 6 -18.07 -37.02 -6.73
C VAL A 6 -18.53 -35.84 -5.88
N TYR A 7 -18.65 -36.01 -4.55
CA TYR A 7 -18.96 -34.91 -3.64
C TYR A 7 -17.89 -33.81 -3.66
N PHE A 8 -16.60 -34.17 -3.68
CA PHE A 8 -15.51 -33.20 -3.72
C PHE A 8 -15.52 -32.38 -5.03
N ILE A 9 -15.78 -33.04 -6.18
CA ILE A 9 -15.91 -32.35 -7.47
C ILE A 9 -17.13 -31.41 -7.48
N LEU A 10 -18.28 -31.85 -6.94
CA LEU A 10 -19.47 -31.02 -6.83
C LEU A 10 -19.24 -29.77 -5.97
N VAL A 11 -18.56 -29.92 -4.82
CA VAL A 11 -18.21 -28.78 -3.96
C VAL A 11 -17.27 -27.82 -4.68
N LEU A 12 -16.25 -28.32 -5.40
CA LEU A 12 -15.35 -27.48 -6.19
C LEU A 12 -16.08 -26.70 -7.30
N ILE A 13 -17.03 -27.33 -8.02
CA ILE A 13 -17.83 -26.67 -9.05
C ILE A 13 -18.70 -25.57 -8.44
N ILE A 14 -19.32 -25.83 -7.29
CA ILE A 14 -20.15 -24.83 -6.58
C ILE A 14 -19.30 -23.64 -6.12
N LEU A 15 -18.13 -23.90 -5.51
CA LEU A 15 -17.23 -22.84 -5.04
C LEU A 15 -16.69 -21.98 -6.19
N ALA A 16 -16.27 -22.61 -7.30
CA ALA A 16 -15.82 -21.91 -8.50
C ALA A 16 -16.96 -21.09 -9.13
N GLY A 17 -18.18 -21.63 -9.18
CA GLY A 17 -19.36 -20.94 -9.68
C GLY A 17 -19.74 -19.71 -8.85
N CYS A 18 -19.65 -19.78 -7.52
CA CYS A 18 -19.91 -18.64 -6.64
C CYS A 18 -18.90 -17.50 -6.84
N SER A 19 -17.61 -17.81 -6.93
CA SER A 19 -16.57 -16.80 -7.18
C SER A 19 -16.74 -16.15 -8.55
N ALA A 20 -16.93 -16.94 -9.60
CA ALA A 20 -17.14 -16.43 -10.96
C ALA A 20 -18.40 -15.55 -11.07
N TYR A 21 -19.49 -15.92 -10.38
CA TYR A 21 -20.72 -15.13 -10.35
C TYR A 21 -20.52 -13.77 -9.66
N ARG A 22 -19.80 -13.73 -8.52
CA ARG A 22 -19.49 -12.47 -7.83
C ARG A 22 -18.69 -11.54 -8.73
N THR A 23 -17.63 -12.05 -9.34
CA THR A 23 -16.78 -11.29 -10.27
C THR A 23 -17.59 -10.78 -11.47
N ALA A 24 -18.43 -11.63 -12.08
CA ALA A 24 -19.27 -11.21 -13.20
C ALA A 24 -20.28 -10.12 -12.82
N LYS A 25 -20.89 -10.22 -11.63
CA LYS A 25 -21.80 -9.20 -11.10
C LYS A 25 -21.06 -7.88 -10.84
N PHE A 26 -19.86 -7.94 -10.27
CA PHE A 26 -19.03 -6.75 -10.04
C PHE A 26 -18.61 -6.10 -11.37
N ASN A 27 -18.14 -6.89 -12.32
CA ASN A 27 -17.78 -6.42 -13.67
C ASN A 27 -18.96 -5.74 -14.38
N LYS A 28 -20.18 -6.27 -14.21
CA LYS A 28 -21.39 -5.65 -14.78
C LYS A 28 -21.71 -4.30 -14.14
N LYS A 29 -21.40 -4.11 -12.85
CA LYS A 29 -21.74 -2.90 -12.11
C LYS A 29 -20.69 -1.79 -12.28
N TYR A 30 -19.41 -2.15 -12.24
CA TYR A 30 -18.31 -1.19 -12.20
C TYR A 30 -17.35 -1.30 -13.38
N GLY A 31 -17.63 -2.15 -14.37
CA GLY A 31 -16.72 -2.39 -15.48
C GLY A 31 -15.65 -3.46 -15.18
N PRO A 32 -14.92 -3.92 -16.21
CA PRO A 32 -13.85 -4.91 -16.05
C PRO A 32 -12.69 -4.37 -15.21
N VAL A 33 -11.90 -5.27 -14.62
CA VAL A 33 -10.66 -4.89 -13.93
C VAL A 33 -9.65 -4.37 -14.95
N GLN A 34 -9.05 -3.23 -14.66
CA GLN A 34 -7.98 -2.61 -15.44
C GLN A 34 -7.07 -1.79 -14.52
N THR A 35 -5.79 -1.72 -14.84
CA THR A 35 -4.90 -0.80 -14.14
C THR A 35 -5.25 0.64 -14.49
N VAL A 36 -5.08 1.53 -13.52
CA VAL A 36 -5.51 2.93 -13.62
C VAL A 36 -4.31 3.82 -13.44
N ASP A 37 -3.99 4.63 -14.45
CA ASP A 37 -3.07 5.75 -14.25
C ASP A 37 -3.82 6.89 -13.58
N ARG A 38 -3.42 7.19 -12.34
CA ARG A 38 -3.99 8.24 -11.50
C ARG A 38 -3.13 9.50 -11.50
N THR A 39 -2.05 9.52 -12.28
CA THR A 39 -1.10 10.63 -12.33
C THR A 39 -1.73 11.80 -13.09
N VAL A 40 -1.71 12.98 -12.47
CA VAL A 40 -2.16 14.23 -13.09
C VAL A 40 -1.05 15.28 -13.01
N SER A 41 -0.92 16.11 -14.04
CA SER A 41 0.09 17.18 -14.05
C SER A 41 -0.17 18.25 -12.97
N SER A 42 -1.45 18.52 -12.70
CA SER A 42 -1.87 19.44 -11.64
C SER A 42 -3.28 19.10 -11.14
N TYR A 43 -3.56 19.52 -9.91
CA TYR A 43 -4.88 19.39 -9.31
C TYR A 43 -5.84 20.49 -9.79
N LYS A 44 -7.13 20.15 -9.89
CA LYS A 44 -8.18 21.16 -10.09
C LYS A 44 -8.30 22.02 -8.82
N PRO A 45 -8.70 23.30 -8.92
CA PRO A 45 -8.95 24.13 -7.74
C PRO A 45 -9.92 23.44 -6.77
N GLY A 46 -9.52 23.34 -5.50
CA GLY A 46 -10.29 22.69 -4.45
C GLY A 46 -10.25 21.15 -4.43
N ALA A 47 -9.47 20.51 -5.31
CA ALA A 47 -9.21 19.08 -5.22
C ALA A 47 -8.29 18.76 -4.02
N VAL A 48 -8.35 17.53 -3.54
CA VAL A 48 -7.57 17.09 -2.37
C VAL A 48 -6.21 16.60 -2.85
N SER A 49 -5.14 17.13 -2.27
CA SER A 49 -3.76 16.75 -2.59
C SER A 49 -3.36 15.49 -1.84
N PHE A 50 -2.78 14.52 -2.53
CA PHE A 50 -2.28 13.33 -1.84
C PHE A 50 -1.15 13.69 -0.86
N TYR A 51 -0.15 14.45 -1.31
CA TYR A 51 1.02 14.77 -0.49
C TYR A 51 0.71 15.74 0.66
N ASP A 52 -0.16 16.72 0.43
CA ASP A 52 -0.40 17.78 1.41
C ASP A 52 -1.53 17.44 2.38
N ASP A 53 -2.57 16.73 1.92
CA ASP A 53 -3.78 16.49 2.70
C ASP A 53 -3.91 15.04 3.18
N VAL A 54 -3.65 14.06 2.31
CA VAL A 54 -3.92 12.62 2.60
C VAL A 54 -2.76 11.96 3.32
N GLN A 55 -1.54 12.10 2.79
CA GLN A 55 -0.34 11.46 3.32
C GLN A 55 -0.12 11.79 4.80
N PRO A 56 -0.26 13.04 5.28
CA PRO A 56 -0.11 13.34 6.70
C PRO A 56 -1.13 12.62 7.60
N ILE A 57 -2.31 12.27 7.08
CA ILE A 57 -3.30 11.50 7.83
C ILE A 57 -2.87 10.02 7.88
N LEU A 58 -2.44 9.45 6.75
CA LEU A 58 -1.94 8.07 6.70
C LEU A 58 -0.73 7.88 7.62
N GLU A 59 0.20 8.82 7.62
CA GLU A 59 1.39 8.80 8.48
C GLU A 59 1.03 8.79 9.98
N ARG A 60 0.05 9.62 10.38
CA ARG A 60 -0.34 9.72 11.79
C ARG A 60 -1.24 8.57 12.25
N ARG A 61 -2.06 8.02 11.35
CA ARG A 61 -3.18 7.13 11.73
C ARG A 61 -3.00 5.69 11.26
N CYS A 62 -2.12 5.42 10.32
CA CYS A 62 -2.02 4.13 9.63
C CYS A 62 -0.61 3.55 9.63
N ASP A 63 0.43 4.37 9.47
CA ASP A 63 1.81 3.91 9.27
C ASP A 63 2.39 3.10 10.44
N VAL A 64 1.92 3.33 11.67
CA VAL A 64 2.35 2.53 12.83
C VAL A 64 2.07 1.04 12.64
N CYS A 65 0.97 0.68 11.96
CA CYS A 65 0.61 -0.69 11.63
C CYS A 65 1.00 -1.08 10.20
N HIS A 66 1.03 -0.12 9.28
CA HIS A 66 1.24 -0.31 7.84
C HIS A 66 2.60 0.19 7.34
N GLY A 67 3.60 0.26 8.23
CA GLY A 67 4.91 0.85 7.97
C GLY A 67 5.95 -0.07 7.34
N CYS A 68 5.82 -1.38 7.55
CA CYS A 68 6.83 -2.37 7.19
C CYS A 68 6.25 -3.52 6.34
N TYR A 69 7.09 -4.49 5.98
CA TYR A 69 6.65 -5.66 5.21
C TYR A 69 5.91 -6.71 6.05
N ASP A 70 5.93 -6.57 7.38
CA ASP A 70 5.13 -7.37 8.31
C ASP A 70 3.75 -6.74 8.59
N ALA A 71 3.43 -5.63 7.93
CA ALA A 71 2.12 -5.00 8.03
C ALA A 71 1.01 -6.01 7.70
N PRO A 72 -0.18 -5.90 8.32
CA PRO A 72 -1.33 -6.71 7.96
C PRO A 72 -1.57 -6.69 6.45
N CYS A 73 -1.72 -7.87 5.86
CA CYS A 73 -1.84 -8.07 4.42
C CYS A 73 -0.67 -7.51 3.58
N GLN A 74 0.52 -7.33 4.17
CA GLN A 74 1.64 -6.56 3.61
C GLN A 74 1.24 -5.16 3.07
N LEU A 75 0.07 -4.63 3.44
CA LEU A 75 -0.40 -3.36 2.91
C LEU A 75 0.48 -2.26 3.50
N LYS A 76 1.11 -1.46 2.63
CA LYS A 76 2.04 -0.43 3.03
C LYS A 76 1.44 0.94 2.72
N LEU A 77 1.28 1.77 3.75
CA LEU A 77 0.58 3.06 3.64
C LEU A 77 1.52 4.28 3.76
N THR A 78 2.83 4.03 3.92
CA THR A 78 3.87 5.05 4.03
C THR A 78 4.12 5.86 2.76
N CYS A 79 3.58 5.41 1.63
CA CYS A 79 3.67 6.10 0.35
C CYS A 79 2.55 5.65 -0.59
N TYR A 80 2.32 6.47 -1.62
CA TYR A 80 1.30 6.22 -2.62
C TYR A 80 1.48 4.89 -3.36
N GLU A 81 2.71 4.52 -3.72
CA GLU A 81 3.00 3.30 -4.45
C GLU A 81 2.72 2.04 -3.60
N GLY A 82 2.73 2.18 -2.27
CA GLY A 82 2.28 1.13 -1.36
C GLY A 82 0.77 0.89 -1.40
N LEU A 83 -0.02 1.96 -1.56
CA LEU A 83 -1.47 1.89 -1.81
C LEU A 83 -1.76 1.23 -3.17
N GLU A 84 -1.08 1.66 -4.23
CA GLU A 84 -1.22 1.08 -5.58
C GLU A 84 -0.80 -0.39 -5.64
N ARG A 85 0.28 -0.77 -4.94
CA ARG A 85 0.66 -2.18 -4.80
C ARG A 85 -0.49 -3.00 -4.21
N GLY A 86 -1.16 -2.48 -3.19
CA GLY A 86 -2.30 -3.13 -2.55
C GLY A 86 -1.91 -4.17 -1.50
N GLY A 87 -2.80 -5.15 -1.27
CA GLY A 87 -2.69 -6.14 -0.21
C GLY A 87 -2.42 -7.56 -0.71
N THR A 88 -1.86 -8.42 0.13
CA THR A 88 -1.69 -9.85 -0.13
C THR A 88 -1.71 -10.66 1.16
N THR A 89 -2.16 -11.91 1.10
CA THR A 89 -2.14 -12.83 2.25
C THR A 89 -0.79 -13.49 2.47
N LYS A 90 0.18 -13.28 1.56
CA LYS A 90 1.53 -13.85 1.69
C LYS A 90 2.21 -13.29 2.94
N LEU A 91 2.91 -14.14 3.69
CA LEU A 91 3.73 -13.71 4.82
C LEU A 91 5.17 -13.47 4.37
N VAL A 92 5.79 -12.38 4.83
CA VAL A 92 7.22 -12.13 4.57
C VAL A 92 8.07 -12.87 5.61
N TYR A 93 7.73 -12.71 6.88
CA TYR A 93 8.37 -13.39 8.00
C TYR A 93 7.61 -14.67 8.35
N ASP A 94 8.17 -15.81 7.95
CA ASP A 94 7.56 -17.12 8.09
C ASP A 94 8.66 -18.18 8.17
N ALA A 95 8.40 -19.29 8.86
CA ALA A 95 9.38 -20.36 9.03
C ALA A 95 9.52 -21.15 7.72
N ARG A 96 10.62 -20.93 6.99
CA ARG A 96 10.81 -21.49 5.64
C ARG A 96 12.17 -22.15 5.45
N LEU A 97 12.17 -23.28 4.75
CA LEU A 97 13.38 -23.98 4.31
C LEU A 97 13.94 -23.44 2.99
N ARG A 98 13.15 -22.64 2.24
CA ARG A 98 13.50 -22.13 0.92
C ARG A 98 13.25 -20.63 0.86
N PRO A 99 14.09 -19.88 0.11
CA PRO A 99 13.86 -18.46 -0.11
C PRO A 99 12.55 -18.26 -0.89
N VAL A 100 11.92 -17.11 -0.64
CA VAL A 100 10.78 -16.63 -1.41
C VAL A 100 11.18 -15.41 -2.21
N GLN A 101 10.43 -15.12 -3.26
CA GLN A 101 10.61 -13.88 -4.01
C GLN A 101 10.29 -12.67 -3.11
N PRO A 102 11.21 -11.70 -2.98
CA PRO A 102 10.96 -10.50 -2.19
C PRO A 102 9.93 -9.60 -2.89
N THR A 103 9.27 -8.75 -2.09
CA THR A 103 8.17 -7.88 -2.52
C THR A 103 8.45 -6.40 -2.21
N ARG A 104 9.72 -5.99 -2.22
CA ARG A 104 10.13 -4.65 -1.83
C ARG A 104 9.66 -3.61 -2.85
N LEU A 105 9.01 -2.57 -2.37
CA LEU A 105 8.62 -1.41 -3.19
C LEU A 105 9.86 -0.81 -3.87
N PHE A 106 9.71 -0.41 -5.13
CA PHE A 106 10.73 0.21 -5.98
C PHE A 106 11.95 -0.67 -6.33
N ILE A 107 11.93 -1.95 -6.01
CA ILE A 107 13.05 -2.87 -6.28
C ILE A 107 12.54 -4.11 -7.00
N ASP A 108 11.54 -4.78 -6.45
CA ASP A 108 11.12 -6.09 -6.94
C ASP A 108 9.98 -6.01 -7.98
N ALA A 109 9.27 -4.87 -8.06
CA ALA A 109 8.37 -4.51 -9.15
C ALA A 109 8.15 -2.99 -9.21
N ASN A 110 7.95 -2.47 -10.43
CA ASN A 110 7.86 -1.04 -10.75
C ASN A 110 6.53 -0.65 -11.43
N SER A 111 5.57 -1.57 -11.51
CA SER A 111 4.24 -1.28 -12.08
C SER A 111 3.14 -2.00 -11.31
N VAL A 112 1.91 -1.48 -11.42
CA VAL A 112 0.73 -2.06 -10.78
C VAL A 112 0.46 -3.47 -11.31
N GLU A 113 0.58 -3.67 -12.63
CA GLU A 113 0.38 -4.95 -13.30
C GLU A 113 1.34 -6.02 -12.76
N ALA A 114 2.60 -5.66 -12.55
CA ALA A 114 3.59 -6.56 -11.98
C ALA A 114 3.20 -6.99 -10.55
N TRP A 115 2.68 -6.07 -9.73
CA TRP A 115 2.17 -6.42 -8.40
C TRP A 115 0.96 -7.36 -8.45
N ARG A 116 0.03 -7.15 -9.40
CA ARG A 116 -1.10 -8.06 -9.62
C ARG A 116 -0.63 -9.47 -10.00
N GLN A 117 0.37 -9.59 -10.89
CA GLN A 117 0.99 -10.87 -11.24
C GLN A 117 1.68 -11.54 -10.05
N MET A 118 2.23 -10.75 -9.12
CA MET A 118 2.79 -11.25 -7.86
C MET A 118 1.72 -11.62 -6.82
N GLY A 119 0.43 -11.50 -7.13
CA GLY A 119 -0.68 -11.89 -6.26
C GLY A 119 -1.04 -10.86 -5.19
N PHE A 120 -0.78 -9.58 -5.46
CA PHE A 120 -1.37 -8.49 -4.70
C PHE A 120 -2.73 -8.09 -5.30
N HIS A 121 -3.72 -7.88 -4.46
CA HIS A 121 -5.04 -7.38 -4.86
C HIS A 121 -5.14 -5.86 -4.64
N PRO A 122 -5.95 -5.16 -5.43
CA PRO A 122 -6.14 -3.73 -5.25
C PRO A 122 -6.82 -3.40 -3.93
N VAL A 123 -6.51 -2.21 -3.41
CA VAL A 123 -7.23 -1.58 -2.29
C VAL A 123 -7.89 -0.25 -2.69
N LEU A 124 -7.60 0.21 -3.91
CA LEU A 124 -8.23 1.34 -4.60
C LEU A 124 -9.04 0.80 -5.80
N ASN A 125 -10.00 1.57 -6.31
CA ASN A 125 -10.85 1.15 -7.44
C ASN A 125 -10.02 0.98 -8.73
N GLU A 126 -9.95 -0.24 -9.27
CA GLU A 126 -9.27 -0.59 -10.53
C GLU A 126 -10.27 -0.91 -11.66
N ARG A 127 -11.41 -0.22 -11.66
CA ARG A 127 -12.46 -0.40 -12.67
C ARG A 127 -12.91 0.96 -13.19
N ASP A 128 -14.19 1.16 -13.50
CA ASP A 128 -14.73 2.44 -13.97
C ASP A 128 -14.44 3.55 -12.97
N GLN A 129 -13.76 4.61 -13.40
CA GLN A 129 -13.33 5.72 -12.52
C GLN A 129 -14.43 6.77 -12.32
N THR A 130 -15.65 6.34 -11.97
CA THR A 130 -16.72 7.25 -11.58
C THR A 130 -16.64 7.57 -10.09
N PRO A 131 -17.08 8.77 -9.62
CA PRO A 131 -17.07 9.11 -8.20
C PRO A 131 -17.70 8.07 -7.27
N GLN A 132 -18.77 7.42 -7.73
CA GLN A 132 -19.45 6.37 -6.98
C GLN A 132 -18.64 5.06 -6.96
N ALA A 133 -18.19 4.59 -8.13
CA ALA A 133 -17.39 3.37 -8.23
C ALA A 133 -16.06 3.49 -7.45
N ASN A 134 -15.44 4.68 -7.48
CA ASN A 134 -14.22 4.97 -6.73
C ASN A 134 -14.36 4.77 -5.22
N LEU A 135 -15.57 4.96 -4.67
CA LEU A 135 -15.85 4.72 -3.27
C LEU A 135 -16.29 3.28 -3.03
N GLU A 136 -17.19 2.76 -3.85
CA GLU A 136 -17.80 1.43 -3.64
C GLU A 136 -16.85 0.26 -3.97
N ASP A 137 -15.81 0.48 -4.77
CA ASP A 137 -14.76 -0.51 -5.12
C ASP A 137 -13.41 -0.22 -4.42
N SER A 138 -13.36 0.76 -3.51
CA SER A 138 -12.16 1.04 -2.70
C SER A 138 -12.23 0.33 -1.36
N VAL A 139 -11.39 -0.69 -1.16
CA VAL A 139 -11.25 -1.39 0.12
C VAL A 139 -10.90 -0.43 1.25
N VAL A 140 -10.07 0.58 0.96
CA VAL A 140 -9.75 1.65 1.92
C VAL A 140 -11.02 2.37 2.37
N ASN A 141 -11.84 2.85 1.42
CA ASN A 141 -13.10 3.52 1.75
C ASN A 141 -14.05 2.59 2.52
N LEU A 142 -14.21 1.35 2.05
CA LEU A 142 -15.10 0.36 2.65
C LEU A 142 -14.75 0.08 4.12
N LEU A 143 -13.46 -0.06 4.45
CA LEU A 143 -13.00 -0.26 5.83
C LEU A 143 -13.16 1.00 6.70
N LEU A 144 -12.96 2.20 6.15
CA LEU A 144 -13.19 3.46 6.86
C LEU A 144 -14.68 3.68 7.15
N GLN A 145 -15.55 3.38 6.18
CA GLN A 145 -17.00 3.43 6.36
C GLN A 145 -17.47 2.43 7.41
N LEU A 146 -16.94 1.20 7.39
CA LEU A 146 -17.26 0.20 8.40
C LEU A 146 -16.98 0.70 9.82
N LYS A 147 -15.83 1.35 10.03
CA LYS A 147 -15.46 1.94 11.33
C LYS A 147 -16.38 3.08 11.73
N LYS A 148 -16.80 3.90 10.77
CA LYS A 148 -17.69 5.04 11.03
C LYS A 148 -19.11 4.57 11.39
N GLU A 149 -19.61 3.54 10.73
CA GLU A 149 -20.92 2.95 11.00
C GLU A 149 -20.94 2.09 12.26
N ASN A 150 -19.80 1.50 12.62
CA ASN A 150 -19.64 0.66 13.81
C ASN A 150 -18.43 1.18 14.61
N PRO A 151 -18.58 2.32 15.32
CA PRO A 151 -17.52 2.87 16.14
C PRO A 151 -17.00 1.86 17.16
N GLN A 152 -15.75 2.05 17.58
CA GLN A 152 -15.18 1.23 18.65
C GLN A 152 -16.02 1.40 19.93
N PRO A 153 -16.32 0.31 20.65
CA PRO A 153 -16.97 0.41 21.95
C PRO A 153 -16.19 1.31 22.91
N GLU A 154 -16.90 2.21 23.60
CA GLU A 154 -16.33 3.09 24.63
C GLU A 154 -16.25 2.34 25.98
N THR A 155 -15.45 1.29 26.00
CA THR A 155 -15.19 0.46 27.20
C THR A 155 -13.72 0.55 27.58
N GLU A 156 -13.41 0.32 28.86
CA GLU A 156 -12.03 0.35 29.36
C GLU A 156 -11.12 -0.65 28.65
N LEU A 157 -11.66 -1.85 28.36
CA LEU A 157 -10.97 -2.89 27.60
C LEU A 157 -11.74 -3.21 26.31
N LEU A 158 -11.01 -3.54 25.27
CA LEU A 158 -11.59 -4.04 24.02
C LEU A 158 -12.31 -5.37 24.27
N PRO A 159 -13.52 -5.56 23.71
CA PRO A 159 -14.19 -6.86 23.78
C PRO A 159 -13.36 -7.97 23.13
N ALA A 160 -13.55 -9.21 23.59
CA ALA A 160 -12.86 -10.40 23.06
C ALA A 160 -13.11 -10.66 21.56
N SER A 161 -14.04 -9.95 20.92
CA SER A 161 -14.26 -9.97 19.47
C SER A 161 -13.13 -9.33 18.66
N PHE A 162 -12.24 -8.57 19.31
CA PHE A 162 -11.01 -8.06 18.69
C PHE A 162 -9.89 -9.07 18.87
N ASP A 163 -9.41 -9.62 17.76
CA ASP A 163 -8.24 -10.48 17.75
C ASP A 163 -6.97 -9.65 17.54
N ILE A 164 -6.27 -9.44 18.65
CA ILE A 164 -5.00 -8.71 18.73
C ILE A 164 -3.81 -9.64 18.97
N SER A 165 -3.95 -10.95 18.73
CA SER A 165 -2.83 -11.88 18.83
C SER A 165 -1.77 -11.57 17.76
N LEU A 166 -0.50 -11.83 18.08
CA LEU A 166 0.63 -11.59 17.17
C LEU A 166 0.63 -12.55 15.98
N ASP A 167 0.07 -13.76 16.15
CA ASP A 167 0.03 -14.85 15.19
C ASP A 167 -1.32 -15.01 14.48
N ARG A 168 -2.19 -14.00 14.58
CA ARG A 168 -3.53 -14.05 13.98
C ARG A 168 -3.45 -14.31 12.47
N LYS A 169 -4.41 -15.08 11.97
CA LYS A 169 -4.51 -15.33 10.53
C LYS A 169 -4.85 -14.04 9.79
N GLN A 170 -4.06 -13.72 8.76
CA GLN A 170 -4.31 -12.55 7.90
C GLN A 170 -5.65 -12.68 7.17
N ILE A 171 -6.49 -11.65 7.27
CA ILE A 171 -7.77 -11.54 6.56
C ILE A 171 -7.72 -10.32 5.66
N CYS A 172 -7.48 -10.57 4.37
CA CYS A 172 -7.30 -9.54 3.36
C CYS A 172 -8.52 -9.54 2.45
N ALA A 173 -9.53 -8.74 2.80
CA ALA A 173 -10.75 -8.63 2.02
C ALA A 173 -10.51 -7.85 0.72
N THR A 174 -11.15 -8.28 -0.36
CA THR A 174 -11.30 -7.50 -1.58
C THR A 174 -12.64 -6.76 -1.56
N ALA A 175 -12.85 -5.84 -2.49
CA ALA A 175 -14.13 -5.13 -2.62
C ALA A 175 -15.29 -6.09 -2.92
N GLU A 176 -15.05 -7.14 -3.73
CA GLU A 176 -16.04 -8.16 -4.07
C GLU A 176 -16.52 -8.96 -2.86
N ASP A 177 -15.62 -9.29 -1.94
CA ASP A 177 -15.90 -10.09 -0.75
C ASP A 177 -16.30 -9.24 0.47
N PHE A 178 -16.27 -7.92 0.35
CA PHE A 178 -16.45 -7.01 1.48
C PHE A 178 -17.84 -7.15 2.15
N SER A 179 -18.87 -7.48 1.38
CA SER A 179 -20.22 -7.68 1.92
C SER A 179 -20.29 -8.86 2.91
N GLU A 180 -19.47 -9.89 2.73
CA GLU A 180 -19.36 -11.01 3.67
C GLU A 180 -18.44 -10.67 4.82
N TYR A 181 -17.33 -9.99 4.53
CA TYR A 181 -16.41 -9.48 5.53
C TYR A 181 -17.13 -8.65 6.59
N LYS A 182 -17.92 -7.65 6.18
CA LYS A 182 -18.69 -6.77 7.09
C LYS A 182 -19.68 -7.54 7.96
N LYS A 183 -20.33 -8.58 7.43
CA LYS A 183 -21.26 -9.41 8.20
C LYS A 183 -20.55 -10.23 9.26
N LYS A 184 -19.38 -10.78 8.93
CA LYS A 184 -18.60 -11.63 9.83
C LYS A 184 -17.82 -10.83 10.86
N TYR A 185 -17.35 -9.64 10.49
CA TYR A 185 -16.45 -8.80 11.28
C TYR A 185 -16.95 -7.34 11.35
N PRO A 186 -18.13 -7.08 11.94
CA PRO A 186 -18.74 -5.75 11.92
C PRO A 186 -17.92 -4.66 12.62
N LEU A 187 -17.11 -5.04 13.62
CA LEU A 187 -16.26 -4.12 14.38
C LEU A 187 -14.84 -3.97 13.80
N TRP A 188 -14.51 -4.63 12.70
CA TRP A 188 -13.15 -4.68 12.14
C TRP A 188 -12.89 -3.59 11.09
N GLY A 189 -13.56 -2.44 11.22
CA GLY A 189 -13.24 -1.25 10.44
C GLY A 189 -11.87 -0.66 10.82
N MET A 190 -11.30 0.15 9.93
CA MET A 190 -9.99 0.78 10.12
C MET A 190 -10.12 2.22 10.67
N PRO A 191 -9.22 2.68 11.57
CA PRO A 191 -8.14 1.93 12.22
C PRO A 191 -8.63 0.78 13.13
N TYR A 192 -8.06 -0.41 12.96
CA TYR A 192 -8.44 -1.60 13.70
C TYR A 192 -7.99 -1.50 15.16
N ALA A 193 -8.89 -1.84 16.10
CA ALA A 193 -8.64 -1.77 17.54
C ALA A 193 -8.19 -0.39 18.07
N LEU A 194 -8.33 0.67 17.27
CA LEU A 194 -7.96 2.05 17.59
C LEU A 194 -9.11 3.02 17.27
N PRO A 195 -9.16 4.20 17.89
CA PRO A 195 -10.20 5.18 17.62
C PRO A 195 -10.30 5.53 16.13
N GLY A 196 -11.52 5.79 15.67
CA GLY A 196 -11.80 6.22 14.31
C GLY A 196 -11.11 7.54 13.96
N LEU A 197 -10.99 7.80 12.66
CA LEU A 197 -10.56 9.11 12.16
C LEU A 197 -11.53 10.21 12.63
N THR A 198 -11.02 11.42 12.83
CA THR A 198 -11.89 12.59 12.98
C THR A 198 -12.73 12.79 11.72
N ASP A 199 -13.86 13.49 11.83
CA ASP A 199 -14.71 13.75 10.66
C ASP A 199 -13.98 14.50 9.55
N LYS A 200 -13.03 15.39 9.90
CA LYS A 200 -12.20 16.10 8.92
C LYS A 200 -11.28 15.12 8.20
N GLU A 201 -10.52 14.32 8.93
CA GLU A 201 -9.59 13.33 8.36
C GLU A 201 -10.34 12.33 7.46
N HIS A 202 -11.48 11.81 7.93
CA HIS A 202 -12.32 10.89 7.17
C HIS A 202 -12.80 11.53 5.86
N LYS A 203 -13.34 12.76 5.92
CA LYS A 203 -13.82 13.47 4.73
C LYS A 203 -12.69 13.73 3.73
N THR A 204 -11.50 14.11 4.19
CA THR A 204 -10.33 14.33 3.33
C THR A 204 -9.97 13.07 2.54
N ILE A 205 -9.84 11.92 3.21
CA ILE A 205 -9.50 10.66 2.54
C ILE A 205 -10.62 10.22 1.58
N VAL A 206 -11.88 10.28 2.03
CA VAL A 206 -13.02 9.87 1.19
C VAL A 206 -13.14 10.77 -0.05
N GLU A 207 -12.93 12.07 0.09
CA GLU A 207 -12.98 12.99 -1.05
C GLU A 207 -11.85 12.72 -2.05
N TRP A 208 -10.63 12.46 -1.57
CA TRP A 208 -9.52 12.04 -2.43
C TRP A 208 -9.82 10.71 -3.15
N LEU A 209 -10.38 9.72 -2.45
CA LEU A 209 -10.82 8.46 -3.06
C LEU A 209 -11.89 8.72 -4.12
N ARG A 210 -12.92 9.51 -3.81
CA ARG A 210 -14.00 9.90 -4.74
C ARG A 210 -13.46 10.53 -6.02
N GLN A 211 -12.41 11.36 -5.91
CA GLN A 211 -11.72 11.99 -7.04
C GLN A 211 -10.92 10.99 -7.90
N GLY A 212 -10.84 9.72 -7.49
CA GLY A 212 -10.11 8.66 -8.20
C GLY A 212 -8.72 8.43 -7.65
N GLY A 213 -8.42 8.88 -6.43
CA GLY A 213 -7.11 8.66 -5.81
C GLY A 213 -5.96 9.37 -6.54
N LEU A 214 -6.22 10.55 -7.12
CA LEU A 214 -5.29 11.23 -8.01
C LEU A 214 -4.00 11.65 -7.30
N ILE A 215 -2.90 11.61 -8.03
CA ILE A 215 -1.58 12.02 -7.54
C ILE A 215 -0.87 12.92 -8.55
N THR A 216 -0.17 13.93 -8.07
CA THR A 216 0.77 14.70 -8.89
C THR A 216 2.16 14.05 -8.87
N PRO A 217 3.04 14.36 -9.83
CA PRO A 217 4.46 14.04 -9.69
C PRO A 217 5.01 14.53 -8.35
N ARG A 218 6.01 13.81 -7.81
CA ARG A 218 6.74 14.27 -6.63
C ARG A 218 7.37 15.63 -6.93
N PRO A 219 7.40 16.55 -5.96
CA PRO A 219 8.12 17.81 -6.12
C PRO A 219 9.57 17.54 -6.54
N GLU A 220 10.09 18.37 -7.46
CA GLU A 220 11.50 18.31 -7.81
C GLU A 220 12.39 18.67 -6.61
N MET A 221 13.58 18.07 -6.56
CA MET A 221 14.62 18.45 -5.61
C MET A 221 14.98 19.92 -5.77
N SER A 222 15.11 20.62 -4.64
CA SER A 222 15.58 22.01 -4.62
C SER A 222 16.99 22.14 -5.22
N ALA A 223 17.35 23.32 -5.71
CA ALA A 223 18.70 23.57 -6.23
C ALA A 223 19.79 23.31 -5.17
N LYS A 224 19.51 23.66 -3.91
CA LYS A 224 20.39 23.38 -2.77
C LYS A 224 20.58 21.89 -2.53
N ALA A 225 19.48 21.13 -2.56
CA ALA A 225 19.53 19.68 -2.47
C ALA A 225 20.35 19.07 -3.62
N LYS A 226 20.06 19.47 -4.87
CA LYS A 226 20.83 19.04 -6.06
C LYS A 226 22.33 19.26 -5.87
N GLN A 227 22.75 20.42 -5.36
CA GLN A 227 24.16 20.72 -5.10
C GLN A 227 24.79 19.78 -4.04
N ILE A 228 24.10 19.55 -2.92
CA ILE A 228 24.60 18.65 -1.86
C ILE A 228 24.71 17.22 -2.39
N ILE A 229 23.67 16.74 -3.07
CA ILE A 229 23.66 15.39 -3.64
C ILE A 229 24.79 15.22 -4.65
N ASN A 230 25.02 16.18 -5.54
CA ASN A 230 26.12 16.11 -6.50
C ASN A 230 27.50 16.00 -5.83
N GLN A 231 27.73 16.70 -4.72
CA GLN A 231 28.99 16.59 -3.96
C GLN A 231 29.20 15.16 -3.42
N TRP A 232 28.14 14.55 -2.89
CA TRP A 232 28.20 13.18 -2.39
C TRP A 232 28.34 12.16 -3.53
N GLU A 233 27.64 12.36 -4.65
CA GLU A 233 27.78 11.53 -5.84
C GLU A 233 29.21 11.57 -6.38
N GLU A 234 29.84 12.74 -6.48
CA GLU A 234 31.25 12.86 -6.90
C GLU A 234 32.20 12.10 -5.95
N PHE A 235 31.96 12.16 -4.65
CA PHE A 235 32.74 11.41 -3.66
C PHE A 235 32.55 9.89 -3.81
N PHE A 236 31.30 9.44 -3.88
CA PHE A 236 30.97 8.01 -3.92
C PHE A 236 31.38 7.34 -5.24
N ASN A 237 31.35 8.08 -6.35
CA ASN A 237 31.68 7.58 -7.68
C ASN A 237 33.15 7.85 -8.09
N GLY A 238 34.01 8.29 -7.17
CA GLY A 238 35.44 8.48 -7.42
C GLY A 238 36.17 7.20 -7.83
N SER A 239 37.08 7.30 -8.81
CA SER A 239 37.72 6.14 -9.45
C SER A 239 39.00 5.64 -8.75
N SER A 240 39.54 6.37 -7.77
CA SER A 240 40.76 5.93 -7.07
C SER A 240 40.52 4.71 -6.17
N LEU A 241 41.53 3.84 -6.02
CA LEU A 241 41.42 2.65 -5.14
C LEU A 241 41.04 3.01 -3.70
N LYS A 242 41.54 4.15 -3.19
CA LYS A 242 41.20 4.65 -1.86
C LYS A 242 39.71 5.01 -1.76
N GLN A 243 39.19 5.76 -2.73
CA GLN A 243 37.77 6.13 -2.74
C GLN A 243 36.88 4.91 -2.90
N GLN A 244 37.20 3.99 -3.81
CA GLN A 244 36.42 2.76 -3.98
C GLN A 244 36.32 1.95 -2.68
N LEU A 245 37.42 1.81 -1.94
CA LEU A 245 37.44 1.10 -0.66
C LEU A 245 36.58 1.81 0.40
N VAL A 246 36.73 3.14 0.54
CA VAL A 246 36.01 3.93 1.55
C VAL A 246 34.52 4.03 1.21
N SER A 247 34.16 4.30 -0.04
CA SER A 247 32.77 4.37 -0.51
C SER A 247 32.05 3.03 -0.31
N ARG A 248 32.73 1.91 -0.58
CA ARG A 248 32.20 0.57 -0.29
C ARG A 248 31.94 0.39 1.20
N TYR A 249 32.91 0.73 2.05
CA TYR A 249 32.76 0.62 3.50
C TYR A 249 31.56 1.45 3.98
N ILE A 250 31.46 2.72 3.55
CA ILE A 250 30.35 3.61 3.93
C ILE A 250 29.02 3.03 3.45
N TYR A 251 28.94 2.57 2.20
CA TYR A 251 27.73 1.94 1.66
C TYR A 251 27.30 0.73 2.48
N GLU A 252 28.21 -0.21 2.76
CA GLU A 252 27.91 -1.44 3.51
C GLU A 252 27.38 -1.15 4.93
N HIS A 253 27.69 0.02 5.50
CA HIS A 253 27.20 0.43 6.82
C HIS A 253 25.98 1.36 6.79
N LEU A 254 25.76 2.10 5.69
CA LEU A 254 24.69 3.12 5.60
C LEU A 254 23.56 2.79 4.62
N PHE A 255 23.64 1.72 3.81
CA PHE A 255 22.65 1.44 2.76
C PHE A 255 21.20 1.24 3.26
N ILE A 256 21.02 0.89 4.54
CA ILE A 256 19.71 0.72 5.17
C ILE A 256 19.16 2.06 5.70
N ALA A 257 20.04 3.02 5.96
CA ALA A 257 19.68 4.29 6.57
C ALA A 257 18.88 5.20 5.63
N ARG A 258 18.15 6.13 6.24
CA ARG A 258 17.61 7.32 5.59
C ARG A 258 18.48 8.50 6.00
N ILE A 259 19.08 9.16 5.02
CA ILE A 259 20.04 10.23 5.23
C ILE A 259 19.29 11.55 5.15
N HIS A 260 19.34 12.31 6.24
CA HIS A 260 18.90 13.70 6.26
C HIS A 260 20.13 14.61 6.26
N PHE A 261 20.03 15.76 5.61
CA PHE A 261 21.07 16.77 5.64
C PHE A 261 20.53 17.99 6.38
N ASP A 262 21.17 18.38 7.48
CA ASP A 262 20.70 19.44 8.41
C ASP A 262 20.44 20.81 7.76
N THR A 263 20.90 21.01 6.53
CA THR A 263 20.70 22.24 5.76
C THR A 263 19.48 22.18 4.82
N LEU A 264 18.80 21.04 4.75
CA LEU A 264 17.59 20.77 3.97
C LEU A 264 16.37 20.68 4.89
N PRO A 265 15.13 20.77 4.36
CA PRO A 265 13.92 20.66 5.15
C PRO A 265 13.85 19.36 5.98
N ASP A 266 13.35 19.43 7.21
CA ASP A 266 13.29 18.32 8.18
C ASP A 266 12.65 17.02 7.65
N ARG A 267 11.74 17.15 6.66
CA ARG A 267 11.00 16.02 6.08
C ARG A 267 11.57 15.53 4.76
N GLU A 268 12.79 15.93 4.44
CA GLU A 268 13.52 15.54 3.23
C GLU A 268 14.60 14.50 3.57
N PHE A 269 14.47 13.31 2.98
CA PHE A 269 15.35 12.17 3.25
C PHE A 269 15.81 11.50 1.97
N TYR A 270 17.08 11.11 1.97
CA TYR A 270 17.76 10.46 0.86
C TYR A 270 18.14 9.02 1.22
N ARG A 271 18.39 8.21 0.19
CA ARG A 271 18.92 6.86 0.34
C ARG A 271 20.23 6.77 -0.40
N LEU A 272 21.20 6.11 0.21
CA LEU A 272 22.38 5.68 -0.51
C LEU A 272 22.04 4.38 -1.25
N VAL A 273 22.21 4.38 -2.57
CA VAL A 273 21.88 3.25 -3.45
C VAL A 273 23.12 2.85 -4.24
N ARG A 274 23.17 1.58 -4.65
CA ARG A 274 24.19 1.09 -5.57
C ARG A 274 23.56 1.01 -6.96
N SER A 275 23.99 1.91 -7.85
CA SER A 275 23.53 1.88 -9.23
C SER A 275 24.08 0.68 -10.00
N ARG A 276 23.26 0.16 -10.92
CA ARG A 276 23.69 -0.80 -11.96
C ARG A 276 24.05 -0.09 -13.26
N THR A 277 23.71 1.18 -13.39
CA THR A 277 23.97 2.06 -14.53
C THR A 277 25.09 3.05 -14.17
N GLY A 278 25.68 3.70 -15.19
CA GLY A 278 26.73 4.70 -14.98
C GLY A 278 26.21 5.99 -14.35
N PRO A 279 27.10 6.90 -13.89
CA PRO A 279 26.70 8.20 -13.38
C PRO A 279 25.87 9.00 -14.38
N GLY A 280 24.79 9.64 -13.91
CA GLY A 280 23.88 10.45 -14.74
C GLY A 280 22.73 9.67 -15.39
N GLU A 281 22.76 8.34 -15.34
CA GLU A 281 21.66 7.48 -15.77
C GLU A 281 20.67 7.22 -14.62
N PRO A 282 19.39 6.96 -14.91
CA PRO A 282 18.44 6.49 -13.91
C PRO A 282 18.94 5.21 -13.19
N VAL A 283 18.75 5.19 -11.87
CA VAL A 283 19.12 4.06 -10.98
C VAL A 283 18.08 2.94 -11.00
#